data_AF-A0A0C3GZQ3-F1
#
_entry.id   AF-A0A0C3GZQ3-F1
#
_cell.length_a   1.000
_cell.length_b   1.000
_cell.length_c   1.000
_cell.angle_alpha   90.00
_cell.angle_beta   90.00
_cell.angle_gamma   90.00
#
_symmetry.space_group_name_H-M   'P 1'
#
loop_
_entity.id
_entity.type
_entity.pdbx_description
1 polymer ?
#
loop_
_entity_poly.entity_id
_entity_poly.type
_entity_poly.pdbx_seq_one_letter_code
_entity_poly.pdbx_strand_id
1 'polypeptide(L)'
;MALYTSFFLRFTLLSLLFAQWITVSGQGIVCSCCTDDDCDGCLEENDPTGVTADKSPGLGVEFETSAFYLQGDPSCSYSQTIILKGNTLMNEGGTARKGTNWVLTVDTTPDAANNLVPEYILDGENIKIGQNMAGPAAAAVAQDLVNWKPSTSTPPMTVDGMSSCTWTISKSISPASIKWQYQITAPMPLEAIGDLMAAARSSYTTPPVNLLAATKSFAGHLFYVSADFFQSAPNGAPTHPPADVLGFFSLVLSYAKFADEPVNSSPKLLTSIMPRTSFITMFDLIKSGLGDGLNSGPDALYEIVKVLACYTWFVDDDNNAELEIDSNFCSGTLAAPKPNSKMDGLKFNMAGGSITPPPSFTIKDWMNGIQAGTIDAMAAGDVTYDGQIGKLNQKTEYVLGTTREVPIFEFRNLGSSTCTNFEDLVTKAEQTIINYHDKYKTAPQKLKRSEQQHRAPHQAFRFRQTA
;
A
#
# COMPACT_ATOMS: atom_id res chain seq x y z
N MET A 1 1.16 -2.98 86.17
CA MET A 1 1.77 -2.16 87.25
C MET A 1 3.26 -2.05 86.97
N ALA A 2 3.85 -0.87 87.17
CA ALA A 2 5.27 -0.50 87.04
C ALA A 2 5.80 -0.12 85.64
N LEU A 3 5.36 1.04 85.16
CA LEU A 3 6.13 2.27 84.92
C LEU A 3 7.68 2.28 84.96
N TYR A 4 8.24 3.01 83.96
CA TYR A 4 9.22 4.12 84.03
C TYR A 4 10.74 3.93 83.74
N THR A 5 11.18 4.67 82.69
CA THR A 5 12.44 5.49 82.50
C THR A 5 13.82 4.83 82.62
N SER A 6 14.92 5.25 81.98
CA SER A 6 15.33 6.13 80.86
C SER A 6 16.88 6.08 80.82
N PHE A 7 17.51 6.62 79.76
CA PHE A 7 18.86 7.26 79.66
C PHE A 7 19.98 6.61 78.79
N PHE A 8 20.25 7.32 77.69
CA PHE A 8 21.53 7.79 77.10
C PHE A 8 22.47 6.91 76.20
N LEU A 9 22.40 7.23 74.90
CA LEU A 9 23.46 7.79 74.01
C LEU A 9 24.83 7.08 73.86
N ARG A 10 25.11 6.52 72.65
CA ARG A 10 26.00 7.10 71.61
C ARG A 10 26.39 6.09 70.49
N PHE A 11 26.13 6.50 69.24
CA PHE A 11 26.99 6.43 68.04
C PHE A 11 27.55 5.09 67.48
N THR A 12 27.02 4.63 66.34
CA THR A 12 27.60 4.72 64.96
C THR A 12 27.33 3.45 64.12
N LEU A 13 26.76 3.66 62.91
CA LEU A 13 26.74 2.86 61.67
C LEU A 13 27.01 1.34 61.72
N LEU A 14 26.04 0.53 61.29
CA LEU A 14 26.09 -0.22 60.01
C LEU A 14 24.77 -0.99 59.77
N SER A 15 24.09 -0.63 58.68
CA SER A 15 23.26 -1.47 57.79
C SER A 15 22.26 -2.51 58.37
N LEU A 16 21.03 -2.05 58.57
CA LEU A 16 19.75 -2.77 58.38
C LEU A 16 19.54 -3.04 56.85
N LEU A 17 18.79 -4.01 56.31
CA LEU A 17 17.79 -4.94 56.81
C LEU A 17 17.47 -6.00 55.74
N PHE A 18 17.03 -7.15 56.24
CA PHE A 18 16.20 -8.18 55.59
C PHE A 18 14.76 -7.66 55.30
N ALA A 19 14.01 -8.46 54.52
CA ALA A 19 12.55 -8.47 54.25
C ALA A 19 12.18 -7.94 52.84
N GLN A 20 11.30 -8.56 52.04
CA GLN A 20 10.37 -9.66 52.27
C GLN A 20 9.92 -10.18 50.90
N TRP A 21 9.57 -11.47 50.86
CA TRP A 21 8.87 -12.11 49.74
C TRP A 21 7.46 -11.53 49.57
N ILE A 22 7.09 -11.18 48.33
CA ILE A 22 5.71 -11.23 47.84
C ILE A 22 5.73 -11.96 46.49
N THR A 23 5.11 -13.14 46.48
CA THR A 23 4.68 -13.88 45.30
C THR A 23 3.71 -13.05 44.47
N VAL A 24 4.04 -12.80 43.20
CA VAL A 24 3.07 -12.36 42.18
C VAL A 24 2.77 -13.56 41.29
N SER A 25 1.53 -14.04 41.40
CA SER A 25 0.92 -15.00 40.49
C SER A 25 0.81 -14.40 39.09
N GLY A 26 1.10 -15.21 38.07
CA GLY A 26 1.04 -14.85 36.66
C GLY A 26 -0.32 -14.28 36.27
N GLN A 27 -0.31 -13.02 35.87
CA GLN A 27 -1.34 -12.41 35.03
C GLN A 27 -0.73 -12.21 33.64
N GLY A 28 -1.53 -12.54 32.63
CA GLY A 28 -1.13 -12.58 31.23
C GLY A 28 -0.53 -11.27 30.75
N ILE A 29 0.45 -11.40 29.87
CA ILE A 29 1.04 -10.32 29.10
C ILE A 29 -0.03 -9.83 28.12
N VAL A 30 -0.83 -8.87 28.57
CA VAL A 30 -1.57 -7.98 27.69
C VAL A 30 -0.56 -6.91 27.25
N CYS A 31 -0.30 -6.82 25.94
CA CYS A 31 0.53 -5.75 25.37
C CYS A 31 -0.08 -4.39 25.72
N SER A 32 0.46 -3.76 26.76
CA SER A 32 0.37 -2.33 27.00
C SER A 32 1.42 -1.65 26.13
N CYS A 33 1.09 -1.38 24.86
CA CYS A 33 1.88 -0.48 24.02
C CYS A 33 1.41 0.96 24.24
N CYS A 34 2.40 1.85 24.33
CA CYS A 34 2.44 3.06 25.16
C CYS A 34 1.90 4.34 24.48
N THR A 35 1.78 5.40 25.29
CA THR A 35 1.30 6.74 24.97
C THR A 35 2.40 7.76 24.64
N ASP A 36 3.58 7.34 24.15
CA ASP A 36 4.67 8.27 23.84
C ASP A 36 5.18 8.08 22.39
N ASP A 37 5.42 9.21 21.72
CA ASP A 37 5.61 9.47 20.27
C ASP A 37 6.79 8.77 19.55
N ASP A 38 7.39 7.71 20.09
CA ASP A 38 8.49 6.97 19.44
C ASP A 38 8.15 5.46 19.32
N CYS A 39 7.43 5.10 18.25
CA CYS A 39 7.09 3.70 17.90
C CYS A 39 7.87 3.20 16.66
N ASP A 40 9.16 3.48 16.57
CA ASP A 40 10.05 2.90 15.54
C ASP A 40 10.37 1.40 15.76
N GLY A 41 9.75 0.76 16.76
CA GLY A 41 10.04 -0.62 17.19
C GLY A 41 8.92 -1.64 16.92
N CYS A 42 7.93 -1.32 16.08
CA CYS A 42 6.97 -2.32 15.62
C CYS A 42 7.66 -3.22 14.60
N LEU A 43 7.96 -4.47 14.99
CA LEU A 43 8.41 -5.62 14.18
C LEU A 43 8.74 -5.26 12.72
N GLU A 44 10.03 -5.20 12.38
CA GLU A 44 10.48 -5.24 10.99
C GLU A 44 10.06 -6.58 10.37
N GLU A 45 8.81 -6.66 9.91
CA GLU A 45 8.40 -7.71 8.98
C GLU A 45 9.20 -7.52 7.70
N ASN A 46 9.85 -8.61 7.26
CA ASN A 46 10.49 -8.65 5.96
C ASN A 46 9.40 -8.58 4.89
N ASP A 47 9.11 -7.37 4.38
CA ASP A 47 8.27 -7.20 3.18
C ASP A 47 9.12 -7.59 1.97
N PRO A 48 8.97 -8.81 1.39
CA PRO A 48 9.78 -9.24 0.26
C PRO A 48 9.37 -8.52 -1.03
N THR A 49 8.37 -7.64 -0.97
CA THR A 49 7.97 -6.71 -2.05
C THR A 49 8.51 -5.30 -1.81
N GLY A 50 9.52 -5.16 -0.96
CA GLY A 50 10.18 -3.91 -0.61
C GLY A 50 10.82 -3.18 -1.80
N VAL A 51 11.31 -1.97 -1.52
CA VAL A 51 11.90 -1.11 -2.56
C VAL A 51 13.36 -1.45 -2.73
N THR A 52 13.76 -1.52 -3.99
CA THR A 52 15.14 -1.73 -4.38
C THR A 52 16.06 -0.67 -3.78
N ALA A 53 17.14 -1.11 -3.12
CA ALA A 53 18.09 -0.18 -2.50
C ALA A 53 18.75 0.78 -3.50
N ASP A 54 18.88 0.38 -4.77
CA ASP A 54 19.45 1.15 -5.86
C ASP A 54 18.40 1.94 -6.67
N LYS A 55 17.11 1.88 -6.28
CA LYS A 55 15.95 2.45 -6.99
C LYS A 55 15.76 1.93 -8.42
N SER A 56 16.44 0.86 -8.80
CA SER A 56 16.17 0.20 -10.08
C SER A 56 14.75 -0.39 -10.06
N PRO A 57 14.01 -0.38 -11.18
CA PRO A 57 12.63 -0.84 -11.14
C PRO A 57 12.54 -2.34 -10.82
N GLY A 58 11.93 -2.67 -9.68
CA GLY A 58 11.68 -4.02 -9.19
C GLY A 58 10.33 -4.58 -9.65
N LEU A 59 10.18 -5.90 -9.63
CA LEU A 59 8.92 -6.59 -9.93
C LEU A 59 8.64 -7.68 -8.89
N GLY A 60 7.75 -7.35 -7.95
CA GLY A 60 7.20 -8.30 -7.00
C GLY A 60 5.96 -8.98 -7.56
N VAL A 61 5.75 -10.25 -7.22
CA VAL A 61 4.51 -10.98 -7.52
C VAL A 61 4.12 -11.80 -6.32
N GLU A 62 2.86 -11.73 -5.93
CA GLU A 62 2.29 -12.60 -4.91
C GLU A 62 1.35 -13.60 -5.57
N PHE A 63 1.42 -14.85 -5.15
CA PHE A 63 0.42 -15.87 -5.41
C PHE A 63 -0.16 -16.36 -4.09
N GLU A 64 -1.45 -16.14 -3.88
CA GLU A 64 -2.21 -16.57 -2.69
C GLU A 64 -3.27 -17.61 -3.09
N THR A 65 -3.61 -18.56 -2.21
CA THR A 65 -4.72 -19.48 -2.46
C THR A 65 -5.63 -19.69 -1.26
N SER A 66 -6.93 -19.44 -1.46
CA SER A 66 -7.99 -19.87 -0.52
C SER A 66 -8.43 -21.31 -0.75
N ALA A 67 -7.80 -22.03 -1.69
CA ALA A 67 -8.21 -23.39 -2.01
C ALA A 67 -7.95 -24.34 -0.84
N PHE A 68 -6.99 -24.06 0.05
CA PHE A 68 -6.75 -24.76 1.31
C PHE A 68 -6.08 -23.78 2.29
N TYR A 69 -6.13 -24.07 3.58
CA TYR A 69 -5.41 -23.32 4.62
C TYR A 69 -4.52 -24.25 5.45
N LEU A 70 -3.54 -23.65 6.12
CA LEU A 70 -2.72 -24.25 7.16
C LEU A 70 -3.49 -24.13 8.49
N GLN A 71 -4.02 -25.24 8.98
CA GLN A 71 -4.78 -25.29 10.21
C GLN A 71 -3.83 -25.41 11.41
N GLY A 72 -3.82 -24.40 12.27
CA GLY A 72 -3.05 -24.41 13.51
C GLY A 72 -3.57 -25.47 14.47
N ASP A 73 -2.66 -26.04 15.26
CA ASP A 73 -3.05 -26.86 16.40
C ASP A 73 -3.87 -26.03 17.42
N PRO A 74 -4.64 -26.67 18.34
CA PRO A 74 -5.46 -25.95 19.31
C PRO A 74 -4.69 -25.04 20.28
N SER A 75 -3.36 -25.13 20.32
CA SER A 75 -2.51 -24.27 21.15
C SER A 75 -2.11 -22.97 20.46
N CYS A 76 -2.29 -22.88 19.14
CA CYS A 76 -2.07 -21.67 18.36
C CYS A 76 -3.17 -20.64 18.65
N SER A 77 -2.81 -19.50 19.25
CA SER A 77 -3.73 -18.39 19.42
C SER A 77 -3.78 -17.48 18.19
N TYR A 78 -4.88 -16.72 18.06
CA TYR A 78 -4.99 -15.71 17.00
C TYR A 78 -3.88 -14.65 17.07
N SER A 79 -3.53 -14.22 18.30
CA SER A 79 -2.45 -13.26 18.51
C SER A 79 -1.08 -13.82 18.10
N GLN A 80 -0.91 -15.14 18.13
CA GLN A 80 0.29 -15.81 17.63
C GLN A 80 0.27 -15.93 16.11
N THR A 81 -0.87 -16.20 15.49
CA THR A 81 -0.95 -16.29 14.02
C THR A 81 -0.77 -14.95 13.35
N ILE A 82 -1.31 -13.85 13.91
CA ILE A 82 -1.23 -12.53 13.28
C ILE A 82 0.21 -12.01 13.17
N ILE A 83 1.07 -12.30 14.16
CA ILE A 83 2.49 -11.90 14.14
C ILE A 83 3.35 -12.74 13.20
N LEU A 84 2.78 -13.78 12.58
CA LEU A 84 3.46 -14.62 11.60
C LEU A 84 3.22 -14.18 10.17
N LYS A 85 2.34 -13.20 9.94
CA LYS A 85 2.07 -12.66 8.62
C LYS A 85 3.39 -12.22 7.94
N GLY A 86 3.60 -12.67 6.70
CA GLY A 86 4.82 -12.42 5.94
C GLY A 86 6.02 -13.29 6.32
N ASN A 87 5.95 -14.09 7.39
CA ASN A 87 7.06 -14.98 7.75
C ASN A 87 7.11 -16.23 6.87
N THR A 88 8.30 -16.81 6.75
CA THR A 88 8.56 -17.93 5.85
C THR A 88 8.00 -19.25 6.41
N LEU A 89 7.30 -20.02 5.58
CA LEU A 89 6.93 -21.40 5.89
C LEU A 89 8.18 -22.29 5.88
N MET A 90 8.31 -23.15 6.88
CA MET A 90 9.45 -24.05 7.01
C MET A 90 9.12 -25.43 6.45
N ASN A 91 10.07 -26.02 5.73
CA ASN A 91 10.03 -27.43 5.34
C ASN A 91 10.27 -28.35 6.54
N GLU A 92 10.02 -29.64 6.34
CA GLU A 92 10.49 -30.69 7.24
C GLU A 92 12.00 -30.56 7.48
N GLY A 93 12.43 -30.65 8.74
CA GLY A 93 13.83 -30.42 9.13
C GLY A 93 14.19 -28.95 9.36
N GLY A 94 13.23 -28.02 9.34
CA GLY A 94 13.43 -26.63 9.75
C GLY A 94 14.20 -25.78 8.73
N THR A 95 14.14 -26.14 7.45
CA THR A 95 14.73 -25.32 6.38
C THR A 95 13.68 -24.39 5.78
N ALA A 96 14.03 -23.11 5.57
CA ALA A 96 13.14 -22.14 4.96
C ALA A 96 12.71 -22.60 3.55
N ARG A 97 11.41 -22.54 3.26
CA ARG A 97 10.89 -22.91 1.95
C ARG A 97 11.00 -21.73 0.98
N LYS A 98 12.17 -21.61 0.35
CA LYS A 98 12.51 -20.52 -0.57
C LYS A 98 13.40 -20.98 -1.71
N GLY A 99 13.40 -20.21 -2.79
CA GLY A 99 14.35 -20.30 -3.89
C GLY A 99 15.24 -19.06 -3.97
N THR A 100 15.86 -18.84 -5.13
CA THR A 100 16.73 -17.67 -5.35
C THR A 100 15.96 -16.36 -5.33
N ASN A 101 14.79 -16.32 -5.97
CA ASN A 101 13.98 -15.11 -6.19
C ASN A 101 12.54 -15.27 -5.67
N TRP A 102 12.30 -16.25 -4.81
CA TRP A 102 10.96 -16.50 -4.27
C TRP A 102 11.03 -17.08 -2.87
N VAL A 103 9.98 -16.88 -2.09
CA VAL A 103 9.77 -17.45 -0.76
C VAL A 103 8.31 -17.86 -0.60
N LEU A 104 8.03 -18.98 0.08
CA LEU A 104 6.68 -19.29 0.53
C LEU A 104 6.49 -18.72 1.94
N THR A 105 5.63 -17.71 2.05
CA THR A 105 5.23 -17.07 3.30
C THR A 105 3.84 -17.54 3.72
N VAL A 106 3.37 -16.97 4.83
CA VAL A 106 2.02 -17.16 5.33
C VAL A 106 1.33 -15.82 5.56
N ASP A 107 0.03 -15.78 5.32
CA ASP A 107 -0.86 -14.68 5.70
C ASP A 107 -1.98 -15.18 6.62
N THR A 108 -2.66 -14.25 7.28
CA THR A 108 -3.85 -14.52 8.06
C THR A 108 -4.69 -13.25 8.17
N THR A 109 -5.98 -13.44 8.39
CA THR A 109 -6.93 -12.34 8.62
C THR A 109 -7.68 -12.57 9.91
N PRO A 110 -8.33 -11.53 10.49
CA PRO A 110 -9.19 -11.69 11.65
C PRO A 110 -10.27 -12.79 11.48
N ASP A 111 -10.76 -12.97 10.26
CA ASP A 111 -11.78 -13.97 9.91
C ASP A 111 -11.22 -15.40 9.82
N ALA A 112 -9.90 -15.55 9.69
CA ALA A 112 -9.20 -16.83 9.58
C ALA A 112 -8.46 -17.21 10.88
N ALA A 113 -9.04 -16.89 12.06
CA ALA A 113 -8.39 -17.11 13.35
C ALA A 113 -7.78 -18.52 13.51
N ASN A 114 -6.51 -18.56 13.91
CA ASN A 114 -5.69 -19.78 14.08
C ASN A 114 -5.35 -20.53 12.77
N ASN A 115 -5.78 -20.03 11.62
CA ASN A 115 -5.42 -20.55 10.32
C ASN A 115 -4.48 -19.58 9.60
N LEU A 116 -3.62 -20.15 8.77
CA LEU A 116 -2.76 -19.38 7.89
C LEU A 116 -3.05 -19.74 6.43
N VAL A 117 -2.94 -18.75 5.55
CA VAL A 117 -3.03 -18.91 4.11
C VAL A 117 -1.61 -18.93 3.55
N PRO A 118 -1.20 -19.94 2.77
CA PRO A 118 0.12 -19.96 2.17
C PRO A 118 0.18 -19.01 0.97
N GLU A 119 1.30 -18.30 0.86
CA GLU A 119 1.53 -17.29 -0.19
C GLU A 119 2.93 -17.45 -0.78
N TYR A 120 3.04 -17.54 -2.11
CA TYR A 120 4.35 -17.42 -2.76
C TYR A 120 4.62 -15.97 -3.11
N ILE A 121 5.73 -15.44 -2.61
CA ILE A 121 6.22 -14.10 -2.94
C ILE A 121 7.43 -14.22 -3.85
N LEU A 122 7.36 -13.58 -5.01
CA LEU A 122 8.49 -13.28 -5.87
C LEU A 122 9.10 -11.97 -5.40
N ASP A 123 10.39 -12.01 -5.09
CA ASP A 123 11.10 -10.92 -4.42
C ASP A 123 11.38 -9.77 -5.41
N GLY A 124 10.66 -8.67 -5.24
CA GLY A 124 10.77 -7.48 -6.10
C GLY A 124 12.07 -6.70 -5.88
N GLU A 125 12.74 -6.87 -4.75
CA GLU A 125 14.04 -6.26 -4.51
C GLU A 125 15.12 -6.91 -5.38
N ASN A 126 15.01 -8.23 -5.58
CA ASN A 126 15.93 -9.03 -6.38
C ASN A 126 15.53 -9.11 -7.86
N ILE A 127 14.23 -9.23 -8.15
CA ILE A 127 13.71 -9.31 -9.53
C ILE A 127 13.60 -7.91 -10.12
N LYS A 128 14.47 -7.60 -11.08
CA LYS A 128 14.44 -6.31 -11.79
C LYS A 128 13.70 -6.40 -13.12
N ILE A 129 12.87 -5.41 -13.38
CA ILE A 129 12.14 -5.25 -14.64
C ILE A 129 13.12 -5.19 -15.81
N GLY A 130 12.87 -5.97 -16.86
CA GLY A 130 13.69 -6.00 -18.07
C GLY A 130 14.90 -6.93 -18.01
N GLN A 131 15.13 -7.61 -16.88
CA GLN A 131 16.14 -8.66 -16.77
C GLN A 131 15.58 -10.06 -17.08
N ASN A 132 14.28 -10.18 -17.36
CA ASN A 132 13.59 -11.44 -17.68
C ASN A 132 13.74 -12.49 -16.56
N MET A 133 13.79 -12.04 -15.30
CA MET A 133 13.96 -12.92 -14.13
C MET A 133 12.62 -13.36 -13.53
N ALA A 134 11.54 -12.62 -13.78
CA ALA A 134 10.25 -12.85 -13.15
C ALA A 134 9.58 -14.14 -13.63
N GLY A 135 9.53 -14.38 -14.94
CA GLY A 135 9.02 -15.62 -15.53
C GLY A 135 9.71 -16.89 -14.97
N PRO A 136 11.05 -16.98 -15.04
CA PRO A 136 11.80 -18.09 -14.44
C PRO A 136 11.58 -18.27 -12.94
N ALA A 137 11.45 -17.18 -12.17
CA ALA A 137 11.13 -17.27 -10.74
C ALA A 137 9.74 -17.88 -10.51
N ALA A 138 8.75 -17.48 -11.32
CA ALA A 138 7.40 -18.03 -11.28
C ALA A 138 7.35 -19.52 -11.70
N ALA A 139 8.18 -19.92 -12.67
CA ALA A 139 8.37 -21.33 -13.04
C ALA A 139 8.95 -22.15 -11.88
N ALA A 140 9.92 -21.59 -11.14
CA ALA A 140 10.51 -22.24 -9.98
C ALA A 140 9.48 -22.41 -8.83
N VAL A 141 8.61 -21.42 -8.61
CA VAL A 141 7.46 -21.54 -7.70
C VAL A 141 6.52 -22.66 -8.12
N ALA A 142 6.17 -22.74 -9.41
CA ALA A 142 5.31 -23.80 -9.93
C ALA A 142 5.93 -25.20 -9.69
N GLN A 143 7.24 -25.33 -9.90
CA GLN A 143 7.97 -26.56 -9.62
C GLN A 143 7.99 -26.92 -8.13
N ASP A 144 8.19 -25.93 -7.25
CA ASP A 144 8.11 -26.15 -5.80
C ASP A 144 6.72 -26.64 -5.38
N LEU A 145 5.64 -26.04 -5.87
CA LEU A 145 4.28 -26.48 -5.53
C LEU A 145 4.00 -27.92 -5.98
N VAL A 146 4.48 -28.30 -7.16
CA VAL A 146 4.38 -29.67 -7.68
C VAL A 146 5.20 -30.65 -6.84
N ASN A 147 6.34 -30.22 -6.30
CA ASN A 147 7.18 -31.02 -5.41
C ASN A 147 6.59 -31.12 -4.01
N TRP A 148 6.00 -30.04 -3.50
CA TRP A 148 5.36 -29.97 -2.19
C TRP A 148 4.22 -30.97 -2.06
N LYS A 149 3.30 -30.96 -3.04
CA LYS A 149 2.07 -31.74 -3.04
C LYS A 149 1.28 -31.55 -1.73
N PRO A 150 0.81 -30.31 -1.43
CA PRO A 150 0.10 -30.03 -0.19
C PRO A 150 -1.09 -31.00 -0.01
N SER A 151 -1.04 -31.77 1.07
CA SER A 151 -2.00 -32.83 1.37
C SER A 151 -2.19 -33.01 2.88
N THR A 152 -3.28 -33.63 3.30
CA THR A 152 -3.53 -33.95 4.72
C THR A 152 -2.51 -34.95 5.30
N SER A 153 -1.74 -35.63 4.44
CA SER A 153 -0.61 -36.48 4.83
C SER A 153 0.72 -35.73 4.95
N THR A 154 0.75 -34.42 4.64
CA THR A 154 1.94 -33.59 4.82
C THR A 154 2.25 -33.50 6.31
N PRO A 155 3.52 -33.70 6.73
CA PRO A 155 3.91 -33.50 8.12
C PRO A 155 3.52 -32.11 8.63
N PRO A 156 3.26 -31.96 9.94
CA PRO A 156 3.06 -30.64 10.53
C PRO A 156 4.25 -29.72 10.23
N MET A 157 3.95 -28.48 9.84
CA MET A 157 4.93 -27.47 9.49
C MET A 157 5.02 -26.42 10.59
N THR A 158 6.14 -25.73 10.64
CA THR A 158 6.34 -24.53 11.47
C THR A 158 6.51 -23.31 10.57
N VAL A 159 6.39 -22.13 11.17
CA VAL A 159 6.67 -20.86 10.50
C VAL A 159 7.91 -20.25 11.16
N ASP A 160 8.75 -19.58 10.38
CA ASP A 160 9.90 -18.86 10.92
C ASP A 160 9.47 -17.88 12.01
N GLY A 161 10.27 -17.79 13.07
CA GLY A 161 9.92 -17.05 14.29
C GLY A 161 8.97 -17.75 15.27
N MET A 162 8.38 -18.92 14.95
CA MET A 162 7.52 -19.65 15.88
C MET A 162 7.57 -21.18 15.73
N SER A 163 8.26 -21.82 16.67
CA SER A 163 8.37 -23.28 16.76
C SER A 163 7.43 -23.91 17.79
N SER A 164 6.78 -23.11 18.65
CA SER A 164 5.84 -23.60 19.67
C SER A 164 4.50 -24.05 19.11
N CYS A 165 4.22 -23.67 17.86
CA CYS A 165 2.97 -23.91 17.15
C CYS A 165 3.27 -24.70 15.88
N THR A 166 2.35 -25.59 15.51
CA THR A 166 2.44 -26.34 14.26
C THR A 166 1.16 -26.23 13.46
N TRP A 167 1.29 -26.31 12.14
CA TRP A 167 0.17 -26.22 11.23
C TRP A 167 0.12 -27.42 10.29
N THR A 168 -1.10 -27.86 9.97
CA THR A 168 -1.37 -28.97 9.07
C THR A 168 -2.22 -28.52 7.89
N ILE A 169 -2.09 -29.19 6.75
CA ILE A 169 -2.91 -28.87 5.57
C ILE A 169 -4.35 -29.32 5.82
N SER A 170 -5.30 -28.37 5.75
CA SER A 170 -6.73 -28.61 6.01
C SER A 170 -7.40 -29.64 5.09
N LYS A 171 -6.95 -29.78 3.84
CA LYS A 171 -7.46 -30.80 2.91
C LYS A 171 -6.48 -31.15 1.80
N SER A 172 -6.58 -32.36 1.28
CA SER A 172 -5.78 -32.82 0.16
C SER A 172 -6.27 -32.23 -1.16
N ILE A 173 -5.36 -31.65 -1.93
CA ILE A 173 -5.66 -31.03 -3.22
C ILE A 173 -4.53 -31.28 -4.21
N SER A 174 -4.86 -31.54 -5.47
CA SER A 174 -3.85 -31.72 -6.52
C SER A 174 -3.22 -30.36 -6.86
N PRO A 175 -1.88 -30.22 -6.83
CA PRO A 175 -1.18 -28.98 -7.21
C PRO A 175 -1.70 -28.34 -8.50
N ALA A 176 -1.91 -29.15 -9.54
CA ALA A 176 -2.34 -28.68 -10.85
C ALA A 176 -3.78 -28.12 -10.86
N SER A 177 -4.59 -28.41 -9.84
CA SER A 177 -5.97 -27.93 -9.70
C SER A 177 -6.10 -26.70 -8.80
N ILE A 178 -5.04 -26.34 -8.06
CA ILE A 178 -5.06 -25.21 -7.15
C ILE A 178 -5.07 -23.93 -8.00
N LYS A 179 -6.09 -23.10 -7.78
CA LYS A 179 -6.14 -21.75 -8.31
C LYS A 179 -5.51 -20.80 -7.30
N TRP A 180 -4.53 -20.04 -7.77
CA TRP A 180 -3.85 -19.02 -7.01
C TRP A 180 -4.26 -17.66 -7.53
N GLN A 181 -4.83 -16.85 -6.66
CA GLN A 181 -4.97 -15.42 -6.93
C GLN A 181 -3.59 -14.82 -7.03
N TYR A 182 -3.44 -13.80 -7.87
CA TYR A 182 -2.16 -13.16 -8.06
C TYR A 182 -2.27 -11.65 -8.02
N GLN A 183 -1.20 -11.06 -7.51
CA GLN A 183 -1.02 -9.63 -7.35
C GLN A 183 0.37 -9.25 -7.86
N ILE A 184 0.51 -8.07 -8.44
CA ILE A 184 1.78 -7.63 -9.04
C ILE A 184 2.17 -6.29 -8.43
N THR A 185 3.37 -6.19 -7.88
CA THR A 185 3.92 -4.94 -7.33
C THR A 185 5.04 -4.42 -8.21
N ALA A 186 4.89 -3.20 -8.72
CA ALA A 186 5.86 -2.58 -9.62
C ALA A 186 5.82 -1.05 -9.56
N PRO A 187 6.95 -0.36 -9.81
CA PRO A 187 6.94 1.07 -10.09
C PRO A 187 6.26 1.35 -11.42
N MET A 188 5.40 2.36 -11.48
CA MET A 188 4.70 2.73 -12.71
C MET A 188 4.60 4.25 -12.87
N PRO A 189 4.85 4.79 -14.07
CA PRO A 189 4.53 6.18 -14.38
C PRO A 189 3.04 6.48 -14.12
N LEU A 190 2.72 7.64 -13.56
CA LEU A 190 1.32 8.03 -13.31
C LEU A 190 0.51 8.13 -14.60
N GLU A 191 1.16 8.48 -15.73
CA GLU A 191 0.55 8.45 -17.06
C GLU A 191 0.07 7.05 -17.43
N ALA A 192 0.84 6.01 -17.08
CA ALA A 192 0.46 4.64 -17.31
C ALA A 192 -0.73 4.22 -16.45
N ILE A 193 -0.85 4.75 -15.23
CA ILE A 193 -2.05 4.55 -14.40
C ILE A 193 -3.28 5.18 -15.07
N GLY A 194 -3.14 6.39 -15.62
CA GLY A 194 -4.19 7.02 -16.42
C GLY A 194 -4.62 6.16 -17.61
N ASP A 195 -3.67 5.61 -18.37
CA ASP A 195 -3.95 4.68 -19.47
C ASP A 195 -4.67 3.41 -19.00
N LEU A 196 -4.22 2.81 -17.89
CA LEU A 196 -4.83 1.61 -17.32
C LEU A 196 -6.28 1.88 -16.91
N MET A 197 -6.56 3.00 -16.25
CA MET A 197 -7.92 3.37 -15.87
C MET A 197 -8.80 3.71 -17.08
N ALA A 198 -8.24 4.37 -18.10
CA ALA A 198 -8.93 4.59 -19.37
C ALA A 198 -9.29 3.27 -20.06
N ALA A 199 -8.34 2.32 -20.06
CA ALA A 199 -8.54 0.99 -20.61
C ALA A 199 -9.63 0.23 -19.83
N ALA A 200 -9.56 0.20 -18.49
CA ALA A 200 -10.54 -0.47 -17.63
C ALA A 200 -11.98 -0.01 -17.89
N ARG A 201 -12.16 1.29 -18.16
CA ARG A 201 -13.45 1.86 -18.57
C ARG A 201 -13.92 1.33 -19.92
N SER A 202 -13.03 1.24 -20.90
CA SER A 202 -13.35 0.84 -22.29
C SER A 202 -13.49 -0.67 -22.49
N SER A 203 -12.87 -1.49 -21.63
CA SER A 203 -12.77 -2.93 -21.80
C SER A 203 -13.60 -3.67 -20.75
N TYR A 204 -14.88 -3.94 -21.06
CA TYR A 204 -15.68 -4.93 -20.33
C TYR A 204 -15.65 -6.32 -20.98
N THR A 205 -15.02 -6.48 -22.15
CA THR A 205 -15.21 -7.64 -23.05
C THR A 205 -13.94 -8.31 -23.60
N THR A 206 -12.75 -7.70 -23.46
CA THR A 206 -11.45 -8.30 -23.84
C THR A 206 -10.62 -8.63 -22.61
N PRO A 207 -9.79 -9.68 -22.63
CA PRO A 207 -9.06 -10.11 -21.44
C PRO A 207 -8.26 -8.91 -20.92
N PRO A 208 -8.30 -8.65 -19.60
CA PRO A 208 -7.75 -7.43 -19.06
C PRO A 208 -6.29 -7.30 -19.49
N VAL A 209 -5.87 -6.07 -19.79
CA VAL A 209 -4.44 -5.71 -19.69
C VAL A 209 -3.92 -6.40 -18.42
N ASN A 210 -2.77 -7.10 -18.46
CA ASN A 210 -2.32 -8.02 -17.40
C ASN A 210 -2.20 -7.40 -15.97
N LEU A 211 -2.55 -6.12 -15.81
CA LEU A 211 -2.52 -5.31 -14.60
C LEU A 211 -3.91 -4.73 -14.22
N LEU A 212 -5.01 -5.17 -14.85
CA LEU A 212 -6.37 -4.76 -14.54
C LEU A 212 -7.17 -5.87 -13.86
N ALA A 213 -8.13 -5.47 -13.02
CA ALA A 213 -8.99 -6.40 -12.31
C ALA A 213 -9.71 -7.37 -13.25
N ALA A 214 -9.80 -8.63 -12.83
CA ALA A 214 -10.61 -9.62 -13.52
C ALA A 214 -12.12 -9.46 -13.25
N THR A 215 -12.51 -8.77 -12.19
CA THR A 215 -13.93 -8.62 -11.79
C THR A 215 -14.45 -7.20 -12.04
N LYS A 216 -15.72 -7.12 -12.44
CA LYS A 216 -16.39 -5.84 -12.72
C LYS A 216 -16.56 -4.96 -11.48
N SER A 217 -16.65 -5.55 -10.28
CA SER A 217 -16.82 -4.78 -9.05
C SER A 217 -15.65 -3.83 -8.83
N PHE A 218 -14.41 -4.33 -8.89
CA PHE A 218 -13.22 -3.49 -8.72
C PHE A 218 -13.00 -2.54 -9.89
N ALA A 219 -13.38 -2.93 -11.11
CA ALA A 219 -13.33 -2.03 -12.27
C ALA A 219 -14.34 -0.87 -12.16
N GLY A 220 -15.48 -1.08 -11.49
CA GLY A 220 -16.49 -0.04 -11.27
C GLY A 220 -16.04 1.09 -10.35
N HIS A 221 -15.02 0.83 -9.52
CA HIS A 221 -14.40 1.83 -8.64
C HIS A 221 -13.24 2.58 -9.31
N LEU A 222 -12.80 2.18 -10.50
CA LEU A 222 -11.76 2.88 -11.25
C LEU A 222 -12.37 4.05 -12.02
N PHE A 223 -11.86 5.24 -11.75
CA PHE A 223 -12.37 6.48 -12.29
C PHE A 223 -11.32 7.16 -13.16
N TYR A 224 -11.58 7.30 -14.46
CA TYR A 224 -10.66 7.91 -15.42
C TYR A 224 -10.89 9.42 -15.57
N VAL A 225 -9.86 10.22 -15.34
CA VAL A 225 -9.85 11.67 -15.55
C VAL A 225 -9.13 12.01 -16.84
N SER A 226 -9.85 12.59 -17.81
CA SER A 226 -9.26 13.17 -19.03
C SER A 226 -8.98 14.67 -18.85
N ALA A 227 -8.32 15.28 -19.84
CA ALA A 227 -8.13 16.74 -19.87
C ALA A 227 -9.46 17.52 -19.84
N ASP A 228 -10.57 16.93 -20.31
CA ASP A 228 -11.87 17.60 -20.35
C ASP A 228 -12.44 17.88 -18.95
N PHE A 229 -11.99 17.16 -17.92
CA PHE A 229 -12.35 17.45 -16.52
C PHE A 229 -11.76 18.79 -16.06
N PHE A 230 -10.69 19.26 -16.71
CA PHE A 230 -10.03 20.52 -16.41
C PHE A 230 -10.54 21.68 -17.28
N GLN A 231 -11.54 21.46 -18.14
CA GLN A 231 -12.05 22.49 -19.06
C GLN A 231 -12.55 23.77 -18.36
N SER A 232 -13.02 23.65 -17.12
CA SER A 232 -13.46 24.78 -16.29
C SER A 232 -12.32 25.49 -15.53
N ALA A 233 -11.06 25.11 -15.76
CA ALA A 233 -9.88 25.57 -15.01
C ALA A 233 -10.10 25.51 -13.47
N PRO A 234 -10.34 24.30 -12.91
CA PRO A 234 -10.71 24.15 -11.51
C PRO A 234 -9.69 24.83 -10.59
N ASN A 235 -10.17 25.78 -9.78
CA ASN A 235 -9.34 26.57 -8.87
C ASN A 235 -8.17 27.34 -9.55
N GLY A 236 -8.23 27.57 -10.87
CA GLY A 236 -7.16 28.18 -11.65
C GLY A 236 -6.12 27.20 -12.21
N ALA A 237 -6.33 25.89 -12.09
CA ALA A 237 -5.46 24.89 -12.70
C ALA A 237 -5.48 24.98 -14.26
N PRO A 238 -4.41 24.55 -14.95
CA PRO A 238 -4.39 24.51 -16.42
C PRO A 238 -5.53 23.67 -16.99
N THR A 239 -6.12 24.11 -18.10
CA THR A 239 -7.19 23.37 -18.80
C THR A 239 -6.68 22.12 -19.52
N HIS A 240 -5.36 22.03 -19.73
CA HIS A 240 -4.68 20.89 -20.32
C HIS A 240 -3.48 20.50 -19.45
N PRO A 241 -3.73 19.93 -18.25
CA PRO A 241 -2.65 19.53 -17.39
C PRO A 241 -1.88 18.35 -18.02
N PRO A 242 -0.61 18.14 -17.63
CA PRO A 242 0.17 16.99 -18.09
C PRO A 242 -0.48 15.65 -17.73
N ALA A 243 -0.13 14.59 -18.46
CA ALA A 243 -0.78 13.28 -18.31
C ALA A 243 -0.55 12.61 -16.94
N ASP A 244 0.54 12.92 -16.24
CA ASP A 244 0.82 12.42 -14.89
C ASP A 244 -0.12 13.05 -13.85
N VAL A 245 -0.46 14.33 -14.01
CA VAL A 245 -1.52 15.01 -13.26
C VAL A 245 -2.86 14.32 -13.47
N LEU A 246 -3.21 14.00 -14.72
CA LEU A 246 -4.45 13.27 -15.04
C LEU A 246 -4.48 11.88 -14.39
N GLY A 247 -3.37 11.14 -14.45
CA GLY A 247 -3.23 9.83 -13.80
C GLY A 247 -3.37 9.90 -12.28
N PHE A 248 -2.75 10.90 -11.64
CA PHE A 248 -2.90 11.16 -10.21
C PHE A 248 -4.35 11.45 -9.82
N PHE A 249 -5.05 12.33 -10.54
CA PHE A 249 -6.44 12.65 -10.22
C PHE A 249 -7.41 11.51 -10.55
N SER A 250 -7.06 10.63 -11.50
CA SER A 250 -7.80 9.39 -11.74
C SER A 250 -7.75 8.48 -10.50
N LEU A 251 -6.56 8.29 -9.91
CA LEU A 251 -6.42 7.58 -8.63
C LEU A 251 -7.18 8.25 -7.49
N VAL A 252 -7.00 9.56 -7.31
CA VAL A 252 -7.65 10.30 -6.22
C VAL A 252 -9.18 10.17 -6.31
N LEU A 253 -9.78 10.37 -7.49
CA LEU A 253 -11.24 10.24 -7.65
C LEU A 253 -11.73 8.79 -7.48
N SER A 254 -10.94 7.80 -7.89
CA SER A 254 -11.25 6.37 -7.69
C SER A 254 -11.41 6.00 -6.22
N TYR A 255 -10.76 6.72 -5.31
CA TYR A 255 -10.97 6.57 -3.86
C TYR A 255 -12.00 7.56 -3.31
N ALA A 256 -11.88 8.83 -3.70
CA ALA A 256 -12.61 9.91 -3.06
C ALA A 256 -14.12 9.85 -3.30
N LYS A 257 -14.57 9.43 -4.49
CA LYS A 257 -16.01 9.28 -4.78
C LYS A 257 -16.67 8.14 -3.99
N PHE A 258 -15.88 7.18 -3.50
CA PHE A 258 -16.36 5.96 -2.86
C PHE A 258 -16.00 5.87 -1.37
N ALA A 259 -15.55 6.97 -0.76
CA ALA A 259 -15.06 6.96 0.62
C ALA A 259 -16.09 6.53 1.68
N ASP A 260 -17.37 6.81 1.44
CA ASP A 260 -18.47 6.40 2.32
C ASP A 260 -18.84 4.90 2.18
N GLU A 261 -18.26 4.19 1.21
CA GLU A 261 -18.53 2.77 1.08
C GLU A 261 -17.98 2.00 2.28
N PRO A 262 -18.78 1.08 2.87
CA PRO A 262 -18.34 0.31 4.01
C PRO A 262 -17.24 -0.67 3.58
N VAL A 263 -16.01 -0.39 3.97
CA VAL A 263 -14.89 -1.33 3.90
C VAL A 263 -14.64 -1.89 5.29
N ASN A 264 -14.59 -3.22 5.41
CA ASN A 264 -14.24 -3.90 6.67
C ASN A 264 -12.71 -3.89 6.94
N SER A 265 -11.98 -2.99 6.27
CA SER A 265 -10.54 -3.02 6.11
C SER A 265 -10.01 -1.66 5.59
N SER A 266 -8.89 -1.67 4.86
CA SER A 266 -8.30 -0.50 4.19
C SER A 266 -9.19 0.04 3.05
N PRO A 267 -9.38 1.36 2.93
CA PRO A 267 -9.99 1.98 1.74
C PRO A 267 -9.24 1.71 0.44
N LYS A 268 -7.94 1.38 0.51
CA LYS A 268 -7.18 1.04 -0.70
C LYS A 268 -7.65 -0.25 -1.37
N LEU A 269 -8.42 -1.08 -0.66
CA LEU A 269 -9.02 -2.31 -1.20
C LEU A 269 -10.27 -2.05 -2.05
N LEU A 270 -10.75 -0.81 -2.13
CA LEU A 270 -11.84 -0.42 -3.03
C LEU A 270 -11.45 -0.58 -4.51
N THR A 271 -10.17 -0.44 -4.84
CA THR A 271 -9.70 -0.50 -6.22
C THR A 271 -8.70 -1.64 -6.42
N SER A 272 -8.50 -2.04 -7.68
CA SER A 272 -7.45 -3.01 -8.03
C SER A 272 -6.08 -2.38 -8.27
N ILE A 273 -5.95 -1.06 -8.21
CA ILE A 273 -4.68 -0.34 -8.39
C ILE A 273 -4.39 0.34 -7.06
N MET A 274 -3.60 -0.33 -6.22
CA MET A 274 -3.30 0.10 -4.86
C MET A 274 -1.95 0.84 -4.81
N PRO A 275 -1.91 2.13 -4.46
CA PRO A 275 -0.65 2.84 -4.25
C PRO A 275 0.08 2.31 -3.01
N ARG A 276 1.31 1.85 -3.22
CA ARG A 276 2.25 1.53 -2.12
C ARG A 276 3.06 2.77 -1.74
N THR A 277 3.40 3.61 -2.71
CA THR A 277 3.92 4.97 -2.47
C THR A 277 2.79 5.89 -1.95
N SER A 278 3.10 6.74 -0.97
CA SER A 278 2.16 7.69 -0.37
C SER A 278 1.65 8.72 -1.39
N PHE A 279 0.43 9.20 -1.16
CA PHE A 279 -0.16 10.27 -1.97
C PHE A 279 0.58 11.59 -1.82
N ILE A 280 1.27 11.84 -0.70
CA ILE A 280 2.17 13.00 -0.54
C ILE A 280 3.27 12.95 -1.60
N THR A 281 3.97 11.83 -1.69
CA THR A 281 5.07 11.67 -2.66
C THR A 281 4.56 11.72 -4.09
N MET A 282 3.42 11.08 -4.39
CA MET A 282 2.81 11.16 -5.72
C MET A 282 2.41 12.60 -6.08
N PHE A 283 1.82 13.33 -5.14
CA PHE A 283 1.46 14.74 -5.34
C PHE A 283 2.69 15.60 -5.56
N ASP A 284 3.77 15.39 -4.82
CA ASP A 284 5.04 16.12 -4.99
C ASP A 284 5.64 15.96 -6.39
N LEU A 285 5.47 14.79 -7.02
CA LEU A 285 5.89 14.55 -8.40
C LEU A 285 5.10 15.39 -9.40
N ILE A 286 3.80 15.62 -9.17
CA ILE A 286 2.89 16.23 -10.15
C ILE A 286 2.50 17.68 -9.86
N LYS A 287 2.68 18.18 -8.62
CA LYS A 287 2.10 19.46 -8.16
C LYS A 287 2.49 20.66 -9.01
N SER A 288 3.65 20.62 -9.67
CA SER A 288 4.07 21.69 -10.59
C SER A 288 3.22 21.77 -11.86
N GLY A 289 2.61 20.67 -12.29
CA GLY A 289 1.69 20.63 -13.43
C GLY A 289 0.33 21.29 -13.13
N LEU A 290 0.04 21.59 -11.85
CA LEU A 290 -1.17 22.30 -11.44
C LEU A 290 -1.03 23.84 -11.51
N GLY A 291 0.18 24.37 -11.70
CA GLY A 291 0.42 25.80 -11.88
C GLY A 291 -0.25 26.66 -10.80
N ASP A 292 -1.03 27.65 -11.22
CA ASP A 292 -1.73 28.57 -10.32
C ASP A 292 -2.88 27.93 -9.55
N GLY A 293 -3.28 26.71 -9.91
CA GLY A 293 -4.32 25.93 -9.24
C GLY A 293 -4.04 25.64 -7.76
N LEU A 294 -2.81 25.85 -7.28
CA LEU A 294 -2.44 25.67 -5.88
C LEU A 294 -2.29 26.99 -5.10
N ASN A 295 -2.45 28.15 -5.75
CA ASN A 295 -2.18 29.45 -5.14
C ASN A 295 -3.34 30.00 -4.29
N SER A 296 -4.52 29.37 -4.32
CA SER A 296 -5.72 29.90 -3.66
C SER A 296 -5.80 29.62 -2.16
N GLY A 297 -4.92 28.78 -1.61
CA GLY A 297 -4.83 28.54 -0.17
C GLY A 297 -4.54 27.08 0.21
N PRO A 298 -4.63 26.74 1.51
CA PRO A 298 -4.33 25.41 2.03
C PRO A 298 -5.32 24.32 1.58
N ASP A 299 -6.50 24.72 1.12
CA ASP A 299 -7.56 23.82 0.62
C ASP A 299 -7.54 23.65 -0.91
N ALA A 300 -6.54 24.21 -1.61
CA ALA A 300 -6.55 24.32 -3.08
C ALA A 300 -6.67 22.96 -3.80
N LEU A 301 -5.98 21.92 -3.33
CA LEU A 301 -6.06 20.57 -3.86
C LEU A 301 -7.47 19.98 -3.64
N TYR A 302 -8.04 20.20 -2.46
CA TYR A 302 -9.41 19.78 -2.17
C TYR A 302 -10.42 20.45 -3.11
N GLU A 303 -10.30 21.76 -3.33
CA GLU A 303 -11.18 22.49 -4.24
C GLU A 303 -11.05 22.02 -5.70
N ILE A 304 -9.85 21.66 -6.14
CA ILE A 304 -9.66 21.00 -7.44
C ILE A 304 -10.43 19.68 -7.46
N VAL A 305 -10.18 18.77 -6.51
CA VAL A 305 -10.83 17.45 -6.45
C VAL A 305 -12.36 17.58 -6.41
N LYS A 306 -12.88 18.54 -5.65
CA LYS A 306 -14.32 18.80 -5.51
C LYS A 306 -14.96 19.20 -6.84
N VAL A 307 -14.26 20.00 -7.66
CA VAL A 307 -14.73 20.33 -9.02
C VAL A 307 -14.57 19.12 -9.96
N LEU A 308 -13.47 18.38 -9.91
CA LEU A 308 -13.27 17.20 -10.76
C LEU A 308 -14.32 16.11 -10.47
N ALA A 309 -14.77 15.98 -9.21
CA ALA A 309 -15.83 15.07 -8.83
C ALA A 309 -17.19 15.39 -9.49
N CYS A 310 -17.37 16.60 -10.03
CA CYS A 310 -18.57 17.00 -10.76
C CYS A 310 -18.78 16.26 -12.07
N TYR A 311 -17.74 15.68 -12.63
CA TYR A 311 -17.83 15.04 -13.92
C TYR A 311 -17.98 13.53 -13.74
N THR A 312 -18.65 12.90 -14.68
CA THR A 312 -18.73 11.44 -14.80
C THR A 312 -18.74 11.05 -16.27
N TRP A 313 -18.36 9.80 -16.54
CA TRP A 313 -18.53 9.22 -17.86
C TRP A 313 -19.87 8.51 -17.92
N PHE A 314 -20.66 8.84 -18.94
CA PHE A 314 -21.84 8.10 -19.34
C PHE A 314 -21.48 7.27 -20.58
N VAL A 315 -21.95 6.03 -20.64
CA VAL A 315 -21.81 5.18 -21.84
C VAL A 315 -23.21 4.98 -22.40
N ASP A 316 -23.42 5.44 -23.63
CA ASP A 316 -24.70 5.30 -24.32
C ASP A 316 -24.95 3.87 -24.82
N ASP A 317 -26.13 3.63 -25.39
CA ASP A 317 -26.51 2.32 -25.93
C ASP A 317 -25.63 1.88 -27.12
N ASP A 318 -24.96 2.83 -27.79
CA ASP A 318 -24.03 2.61 -28.89
C ASP A 318 -22.57 2.44 -28.42
N ASN A 319 -22.36 2.34 -27.09
CA ASN A 319 -21.06 2.18 -26.45
C ASN A 319 -20.13 3.40 -26.63
N ASN A 320 -20.67 4.57 -26.95
CA ASN A 320 -19.93 5.83 -26.95
C ASN A 320 -19.87 6.38 -25.53
N ALA A 321 -18.68 6.79 -25.12
CA ALA A 321 -18.49 7.37 -23.80
C ALA A 321 -18.50 8.90 -23.88
N GLU A 322 -19.46 9.52 -23.21
CA GLU A 322 -19.63 10.97 -23.15
C GLU A 322 -19.37 11.50 -21.74
N LEU A 323 -18.85 12.72 -21.65
CA LEU A 323 -18.63 13.38 -20.38
C LEU A 323 -19.89 14.12 -19.96
N GLU A 324 -20.36 13.90 -18.74
CA GLU A 324 -21.55 14.54 -18.18
C GLU A 324 -21.30 15.13 -16.79
N ILE A 325 -22.26 15.94 -16.31
CA ILE A 325 -22.29 16.38 -14.91
C ILE A 325 -22.90 15.27 -14.05
N ASP A 326 -22.12 14.80 -13.08
CA ASP A 326 -22.56 13.90 -12.03
C ASP A 326 -23.50 14.64 -11.07
N SER A 327 -24.81 14.43 -11.25
CA SER A 327 -25.84 15.12 -10.47
C SER A 327 -25.80 14.82 -8.97
N ASN A 328 -25.10 13.75 -8.55
CA ASN A 328 -24.90 13.46 -7.13
C ASN A 328 -23.95 14.46 -6.47
N PHE A 329 -22.97 14.95 -7.23
CA PHE A 329 -21.92 15.85 -6.72
C PHE A 329 -22.15 17.29 -7.13
N CYS A 330 -22.78 17.55 -8.29
CA CYS A 330 -22.81 18.88 -8.87
C CYS A 330 -24.09 19.21 -9.65
N SER A 331 -24.24 20.51 -9.90
CA SER A 331 -25.18 21.07 -10.87
C SER A 331 -24.42 21.92 -11.89
N GLY A 332 -25.12 22.61 -12.79
CA GLY A 332 -24.49 23.52 -13.76
C GLY A 332 -24.24 22.87 -15.11
N THR A 333 -23.11 23.21 -15.73
CA THR A 333 -22.76 22.77 -17.09
C THR A 333 -21.32 22.28 -17.13
N LEU A 334 -20.92 21.54 -18.17
CA LEU A 334 -19.54 21.06 -18.34
C LEU A 334 -18.49 22.19 -18.27
N ALA A 335 -18.78 23.36 -18.85
CA ALA A 335 -17.86 24.50 -18.82
C ALA A 335 -17.85 25.27 -17.48
N ALA A 336 -18.90 25.10 -16.67
CA ALA A 336 -19.09 25.82 -15.41
C ALA A 336 -19.82 24.91 -14.40
N PRO A 337 -19.15 23.86 -13.91
CA PRO A 337 -19.72 22.97 -12.93
C PRO A 337 -19.91 23.71 -11.60
N LYS A 338 -20.94 23.31 -10.83
CA LYS A 338 -21.26 23.88 -9.53
C LYS A 338 -21.31 22.76 -8.49
N PRO A 339 -20.23 22.54 -7.73
CA PRO A 339 -20.22 21.58 -6.64
C PRO A 339 -21.33 21.81 -5.62
N ASN A 340 -21.98 20.73 -5.20
CA ASN A 340 -22.86 20.70 -4.05
C ASN A 340 -22.06 20.26 -2.79
N SER A 341 -22.75 19.95 -1.69
CA SER A 341 -22.12 19.57 -0.42
C SER A 341 -21.85 18.07 -0.25
N LYS A 342 -22.09 17.22 -1.26
CA LYS A 342 -21.93 15.77 -1.14
C LYS A 342 -20.48 15.41 -0.83
N MET A 343 -19.52 15.99 -1.55
CA MET A 343 -18.09 15.76 -1.32
C MET A 343 -17.66 16.16 0.10
N ASP A 344 -18.22 17.25 0.63
CA ASP A 344 -17.88 17.76 1.97
C ASP A 344 -18.29 16.78 3.09
N GLY A 345 -19.28 15.92 2.82
CA GLY A 345 -19.77 14.92 3.76
C GLY A 345 -19.10 13.54 3.64
N LEU A 346 -18.31 13.31 2.58
CA LEU A 346 -17.66 12.01 2.36
C LEU A 346 -16.49 11.83 3.34
N LYS A 347 -16.42 10.63 3.92
CA LYS A 347 -15.33 10.26 4.83
C LYS A 347 -14.97 8.80 4.69
N PHE A 348 -13.68 8.51 4.81
CA PHE A 348 -13.23 7.14 4.95
C PHE A 348 -13.51 6.66 6.37
N ASN A 349 -14.13 5.49 6.47
CA ASN A 349 -14.31 4.79 7.74
C ASN A 349 -13.52 3.50 7.65
N MET A 350 -12.35 3.46 8.29
CA MET A 350 -11.55 2.24 8.33
C MET A 350 -12.16 1.38 9.43
N ALA A 351 -12.65 0.19 9.12
CA ALA A 351 -13.18 -0.72 10.13
C ALA A 351 -12.18 -1.85 10.40
N GLY A 352 -12.11 -2.28 11.67
CA GLY A 352 -11.22 -3.36 12.11
C GLY A 352 -9.82 -2.90 12.54
N GLY A 353 -9.06 -3.82 13.13
CA GLY A 353 -7.79 -3.54 13.82
C GLY A 353 -7.96 -3.33 15.34
N SER A 354 -6.84 -3.21 16.05
CA SER A 354 -6.81 -3.08 17.51
C SER A 354 -7.16 -1.68 18.03
N ILE A 355 -7.34 -0.68 17.15
CA ILE A 355 -7.59 0.72 17.53
C ILE A 355 -9.09 0.98 17.67
N THR A 356 -9.49 1.52 18.83
CA THR A 356 -10.88 1.92 19.12
C THR A 356 -10.92 3.38 19.63
N PRO A 357 -11.69 4.30 19.01
CA PRO A 357 -12.50 4.09 17.81
C PRO A 357 -11.62 3.94 16.56
N PRO A 358 -12.09 3.24 15.51
CA PRO A 358 -11.34 3.14 14.28
C PRO A 358 -11.08 4.52 13.66
N PRO A 359 -9.90 4.73 13.06
CA PRO A 359 -9.57 6.00 12.42
C PRO A 359 -10.56 6.33 11.29
N SER A 360 -11.01 7.58 11.26
CA SER A 360 -11.88 8.13 10.23
C SER A 360 -11.44 9.55 9.90
N PHE A 361 -11.49 9.91 8.62
CA PHE A 361 -11.05 11.21 8.13
C PHE A 361 -11.87 11.60 6.89
N THR A 362 -12.11 12.91 6.72
CA THR A 362 -12.85 13.40 5.56
C THR A 362 -11.95 13.45 4.32
N ILE A 363 -12.54 13.55 3.12
CA ILE A 363 -11.77 13.81 1.90
C ILE A 363 -10.98 15.11 2.02
N LYS A 364 -11.57 16.13 2.66
CA LYS A 364 -10.91 17.42 2.87
C LYS A 364 -9.65 17.28 3.73
N ASP A 365 -9.75 16.56 4.85
CA ASP A 365 -8.60 16.33 5.73
C ASP A 365 -7.48 15.57 4.99
N TRP A 366 -7.85 14.56 4.20
CA TRP A 366 -6.90 13.80 3.39
C TRP A 366 -6.17 14.67 2.35
N MET A 367 -6.92 15.46 1.56
CA MET A 367 -6.34 16.35 0.55
C MET A 367 -5.47 17.45 1.17
N ASN A 368 -5.91 18.02 2.30
CA ASN A 368 -5.14 19.03 3.01
C ASN A 368 -3.84 18.46 3.57
N GLY A 369 -3.86 17.23 4.10
CA GLY A 369 -2.67 16.52 4.55
C GLY A 369 -1.67 16.25 3.42
N ILE A 370 -2.17 15.83 2.25
CA ILE A 370 -1.37 15.64 1.03
C ILE A 370 -0.75 16.96 0.57
N GLN A 371 -1.54 18.02 0.42
CA GLN A 371 -1.06 19.31 -0.07
C GLN A 371 -0.03 19.94 0.87
N ALA A 372 -0.25 19.83 2.18
CA ALA A 372 0.66 20.34 3.20
C ALA A 372 1.92 19.46 3.36
N GLY A 373 1.92 18.25 2.81
CA GLY A 373 3.00 17.28 2.99
C GLY A 373 3.13 16.78 4.43
N THR A 374 2.02 16.75 5.19
CA THR A 374 2.03 16.42 6.62
C THR A 374 1.65 14.96 6.88
N ILE A 375 0.45 14.55 6.44
CA ILE A 375 -0.05 13.19 6.65
C ILE A 375 -0.82 12.68 5.43
N ASP A 376 -0.46 11.49 4.95
CA ASP A 376 -1.32 10.67 4.10
C ASP A 376 -2.17 9.79 5.02
N ALA A 377 -3.35 10.31 5.40
CA ALA A 377 -4.24 9.66 6.37
C ALA A 377 -4.64 8.24 5.95
N MET A 378 -4.70 7.97 4.64
CA MET A 378 -4.97 6.63 4.11
C MET A 378 -3.80 5.68 4.39
N ALA A 379 -2.57 6.08 4.04
CA ALA A 379 -1.39 5.27 4.31
C ALA A 379 -1.14 5.04 5.81
N ALA A 380 -1.36 6.06 6.66
CA ALA A 380 -1.25 5.92 8.11
C ALA A 380 -2.26 4.92 8.70
N GLY A 381 -3.49 4.95 8.16
CA GLY A 381 -4.53 3.99 8.49
C GLY A 381 -4.21 2.55 8.08
N ASP A 382 -3.65 2.39 6.89
CA ASP A 382 -3.31 1.09 6.33
C ASP A 382 -2.25 0.34 7.17
N VAL A 383 -1.20 1.06 7.58
CA VAL A 383 -0.12 0.50 8.43
C VAL A 383 -0.69 -0.02 9.75
N THR A 384 -1.71 0.64 10.28
CA THR A 384 -2.39 0.22 11.51
C THR A 384 -3.19 -1.08 11.32
N TYR A 385 -3.81 -1.26 10.15
CA TYR A 385 -4.74 -2.37 9.92
C TYR A 385 -4.03 -3.63 9.45
N ASP A 386 -3.24 -3.52 8.38
CA ASP A 386 -2.63 -4.68 7.70
C ASP A 386 -1.15 -4.83 8.01
N GLY A 387 -0.54 -3.80 8.61
CA GLY A 387 0.91 -3.72 8.79
C GLY A 387 1.65 -3.50 7.48
N GLN A 388 1.23 -4.10 6.36
CA GLN A 388 1.96 -4.12 5.09
C GLN A 388 1.52 -3.01 4.14
N ILE A 389 0.21 -2.78 4.00
CA ILE A 389 -0.31 -1.71 3.16
C ILE A 389 0.17 -0.35 3.73
N GLY A 390 0.87 0.44 2.90
CA GLY A 390 1.39 1.76 3.30
C GLY A 390 2.82 1.78 3.85
N LYS A 391 3.48 0.63 4.09
CA LYS A 391 4.86 0.57 4.62
C LYS A 391 5.92 1.24 3.74
N LEU A 392 5.69 1.33 2.43
CA LEU A 392 6.67 1.93 1.52
C LEU A 392 6.72 3.47 1.64
N ASN A 393 5.74 4.10 2.30
CA ASN A 393 5.73 5.53 2.61
C ASN A 393 6.18 6.42 1.43
N GLN A 394 7.33 7.09 1.53
CA GLN A 394 7.83 8.01 0.49
C GLN A 394 8.71 7.35 -0.58
N LYS A 395 8.86 6.03 -0.54
CA LYS A 395 9.75 5.33 -1.45
C LYS A 395 9.20 5.34 -2.88
N THR A 396 10.12 5.44 -3.84
CA THR A 396 9.91 5.46 -5.30
C THR A 396 11.05 4.69 -5.96
N GLU A 397 10.83 4.27 -7.20
CA GLU A 397 11.88 3.69 -8.04
C GLU A 397 11.94 4.43 -9.38
N TYR A 398 12.87 4.06 -10.24
CA TYR A 398 13.07 4.71 -11.51
C TYR A 398 12.28 4.06 -12.65
N VAL A 399 11.90 4.88 -13.63
CA VAL A 399 11.54 4.34 -14.95
C VAL A 399 12.77 3.65 -15.54
N LEU A 400 12.63 2.37 -15.89
CA LEU A 400 13.59 1.55 -16.62
C LEU A 400 14.49 2.35 -17.59
N GLY A 401 15.79 2.24 -17.38
CA GLY A 401 16.81 2.90 -18.20
C GLY A 401 16.96 4.41 -17.96
N THR A 402 16.35 4.97 -16.91
CA THR A 402 16.40 6.40 -16.58
C THR A 402 16.65 6.62 -15.08
N THR A 403 16.69 7.88 -14.65
CA THR A 403 16.66 8.30 -13.24
C THR A 403 15.32 8.94 -12.86
N ARG A 404 14.27 8.71 -13.64
CA ARG A 404 12.96 9.31 -13.42
C ARG A 404 12.23 8.59 -12.30
N GLU A 405 12.11 9.22 -11.14
CA GLU A 405 11.33 8.70 -10.00
C GLU A 405 9.85 8.54 -10.38
N VAL A 406 9.28 7.39 -10.06
CA VAL A 406 7.87 7.04 -10.22
C VAL A 406 7.36 6.28 -8.99
N PRO A 407 6.05 6.39 -8.68
CA PRO A 407 5.45 5.67 -7.56
C PRO A 407 5.35 4.16 -7.81
N ILE A 408 5.25 3.41 -6.72
CA ILE A 408 5.09 1.96 -6.69
C ILE A 408 3.63 1.63 -6.42
N PHE A 409 3.10 0.68 -7.21
CA PHE A 409 1.74 0.21 -7.11
C PHE A 409 1.70 -1.30 -6.97
N GLU A 410 0.69 -1.76 -6.25
CA GLU A 410 0.27 -3.15 -6.19
C GLU A 410 -1.03 -3.29 -7.00
N PHE A 411 -0.98 -4.11 -8.05
CA PHE A 411 -2.08 -4.44 -8.93
C PHE A 411 -2.73 -5.73 -8.41
N ARG A 412 -3.96 -5.61 -7.90
CA ARG A 412 -4.67 -6.68 -7.19
C ARG A 412 -5.84 -7.22 -7.99
N ASN A 413 -6.43 -8.31 -7.51
CA ASN A 413 -7.66 -8.88 -8.07
C ASN A 413 -7.56 -9.20 -9.58
N LEU A 414 -6.36 -9.56 -10.03
CA LEU A 414 -6.04 -9.83 -11.43
C LEU A 414 -6.61 -11.18 -11.93
N GLY A 415 -7.31 -11.90 -11.06
CA GLY A 415 -7.93 -13.19 -11.31
C GLY A 415 -7.21 -14.30 -10.56
N SER A 416 -7.27 -15.51 -11.10
CA SER A 416 -6.53 -16.65 -10.56
C SER A 416 -5.94 -17.49 -11.68
N SER A 417 -4.81 -18.13 -11.38
CA SER A 417 -4.08 -18.97 -12.31
C SER A 417 -3.71 -20.30 -11.66
N THR A 418 -3.51 -21.33 -12.47
CA THR A 418 -2.91 -22.59 -12.03
C THR A 418 -1.40 -22.51 -12.18
N CYS A 419 -0.65 -23.32 -11.41
CA CYS A 419 0.82 -23.29 -11.45
C CYS A 419 1.41 -23.54 -12.85
N THR A 420 0.70 -24.28 -13.71
CA THR A 420 1.10 -24.51 -15.11
C THR A 420 1.22 -23.23 -15.95
N ASN A 421 0.59 -22.14 -15.51
CA ASN A 421 0.50 -20.89 -16.25
C ASN A 421 1.27 -19.75 -15.56
N PHE A 422 1.95 -20.00 -14.43
CA PHE A 422 2.63 -18.96 -13.66
C PHE A 422 3.70 -18.23 -14.46
N GLU A 423 4.56 -18.97 -15.16
CA GLU A 423 5.65 -18.40 -15.98
C GLU A 423 5.12 -17.47 -17.08
N ASP A 424 4.19 -17.97 -17.90
CA ASP A 424 3.61 -17.20 -19.02
C ASP A 424 2.88 -15.95 -18.52
N LEU A 425 2.10 -16.08 -17.45
CA LEU A 425 1.37 -14.97 -16.84
C LEU A 425 2.32 -13.87 -16.35
N VAL A 426 3.34 -14.24 -15.57
CA VAL A 426 4.30 -13.27 -15.01
C VAL A 426 5.15 -12.64 -16.10
N THR A 427 5.54 -13.41 -17.12
CA THR A 427 6.27 -12.88 -18.28
C THR A 427 5.45 -11.84 -19.04
N LYS A 428 4.15 -12.10 -19.25
CA LYS A 428 3.24 -11.16 -19.90
C LYS A 428 3.00 -9.90 -19.07
N ALA A 429 2.93 -10.04 -17.75
CA ALA A 429 2.86 -8.90 -16.84
C ALA A 429 4.12 -8.03 -16.91
N GLU A 430 5.31 -8.63 -16.80
CA GLU A 430 6.60 -7.93 -16.93
C GLU A 430 6.66 -7.18 -18.27
N GLN A 431 6.27 -7.82 -19.37
CA GLN A 431 6.28 -7.18 -20.68
C GLN A 431 5.31 -6.00 -20.78
N THR A 432 4.11 -6.09 -20.18
CA THR A 432 3.18 -4.96 -20.09
C THR A 432 3.81 -3.80 -19.34
N ILE A 433 4.48 -4.06 -18.22
CA ILE A 433 5.17 -3.03 -17.43
C ILE A 433 6.29 -2.39 -18.25
N ILE A 434 7.16 -3.20 -18.87
CA ILE A 434 8.24 -2.71 -19.76
C ILE A 434 7.67 -1.79 -20.84
N ASN A 435 6.55 -2.16 -21.47
CA ASN A 435 5.93 -1.35 -22.52
C ASN A 435 5.50 0.04 -22.01
N TYR A 436 4.94 0.12 -20.79
CA TYR A 436 4.58 1.41 -20.17
C TYR A 436 5.80 2.23 -19.77
N HIS A 437 6.85 1.58 -19.25
CA HIS A 437 8.13 2.22 -18.98
C HIS A 437 8.72 2.83 -20.25
N ASP A 438 8.77 2.06 -21.34
CA ASP A 438 9.28 2.54 -22.63
C ASP A 438 8.43 3.66 -23.23
N LYS A 439 7.10 3.58 -23.08
CA LYS A 439 6.18 4.63 -23.56
C LYS A 439 6.40 5.96 -22.84
N TYR A 440 6.69 5.94 -21.54
CA TYR A 440 6.75 7.15 -20.71
C TYR A 440 8.14 7.52 -20.18
N LYS A 441 9.21 6.85 -20.65
CA LYS A 441 10.60 7.16 -20.24
C LYS A 441 11.04 8.60 -20.50
N THR A 442 10.49 9.24 -21.52
CA THR A 442 10.83 10.63 -21.90
C THR A 442 9.78 11.65 -21.49
N ALA A 443 8.76 11.27 -20.71
CA ALA A 443 7.77 12.25 -20.30
C ALA A 443 8.44 13.36 -19.46
N PRO A 444 7.96 14.61 -19.55
CA PRO A 444 8.62 15.76 -18.96
C PRO A 444 8.85 15.54 -17.46
N GLN A 445 10.13 15.46 -17.06
CA GLN A 445 10.48 15.59 -15.66
C GLN A 445 10.65 17.06 -15.33
N LYS A 446 10.10 17.50 -14.20
CA LYS A 446 10.71 18.66 -13.56
C LYS A 446 12.10 18.22 -13.11
N LEU A 447 13.14 18.74 -13.76
CA LEU A 447 14.46 18.74 -13.19
C LEU A 447 14.30 19.31 -11.77
N LYS A 448 14.59 18.51 -10.73
CA LYS A 448 14.78 19.06 -9.38
C LYS A 448 15.70 20.25 -9.60
N ARG A 449 15.20 21.46 -9.36
CA ARG A 449 15.98 22.69 -9.45
C ARG A 449 16.96 22.58 -8.28
N SER A 450 18.02 21.81 -8.47
CA SER A 450 19.05 21.57 -7.49
C SER A 450 19.57 22.93 -7.07
N GLU A 451 19.57 23.20 -5.76
CA GLU A 451 20.64 23.80 -4.94
C GLU A 451 21.57 24.91 -5.50
N GLN A 452 21.33 25.47 -6.68
CA GLN A 452 22.12 26.54 -7.29
C GLN A 452 21.64 27.93 -6.84
N GLN A 453 20.47 28.05 -6.21
CA GLN A 453 20.01 29.33 -5.65
C GLN A 453 20.50 29.62 -4.21
N HIS A 454 21.23 28.71 -3.56
CA HIS A 454 21.87 28.98 -2.26
C HIS A 454 23.40 29.18 -2.31
N ARG A 455 23.98 29.36 -3.51
CA ARG A 455 25.35 29.88 -3.67
C ARG A 455 25.38 31.15 -4.50
N ALA A 456 24.60 32.16 -4.10
CA ALA A 456 25.02 33.53 -4.39
C ALA A 456 26.17 33.87 -3.42
N PRO A 457 27.38 34.21 -3.88
CA PRO A 457 28.42 34.68 -2.97
C PRO A 457 27.94 35.99 -2.33
N HIS A 458 27.98 36.04 -1.00
CA HIS A 458 27.96 37.29 -0.26
C HIS A 458 28.99 38.26 -0.88
N GLN A 459 28.52 39.18 -1.74
CA GLN A 459 29.29 40.36 -2.05
C GLN A 459 29.29 41.24 -0.80
N ALA A 460 30.39 41.14 -0.06
CA ALA A 460 30.71 42.03 1.03
C ALA A 460 30.72 43.49 0.51
N PHE A 461 29.71 44.26 0.90
CA PHE A 461 29.69 45.71 0.78
C PHE A 461 30.78 46.27 1.70
N ARG A 462 31.98 46.55 1.17
CA ARG A 462 32.97 47.38 1.86
C ARG A 462 32.55 48.84 1.76
N PHE A 463 32.09 49.41 2.86
CA PHE A 463 32.07 50.86 3.04
C PHE A 463 33.51 51.38 2.95
N ARG A 464 33.79 52.23 1.94
CA ARG A 464 34.91 53.17 1.99
C ARG A 464 34.44 54.37 2.81
N GLN A 465 34.99 54.53 4.01
CA GLN A 465 35.14 55.85 4.61
C GLN A 465 36.20 56.61 3.80
N THR A 466 35.86 57.82 3.38
CA THR A 466 36.84 58.83 2.98
C THR A 466 36.53 60.13 3.70
N ALA A 467 37.59 60.61 4.37
CA ALA A 467 37.87 61.97 4.86
C ALA A 467 36.88 62.60 5.84
#